data_AF-A0A6J5C8M9-F1
#
_entry.id   AF-A0A6J5C8M9-F1
#
_cell.length_a   1.000
_cell.length_b   1.000
_cell.length_c   1.000
_cell.angle_alpha   90.00
_cell.angle_beta   90.00
_cell.angle_gamma   90.00
#
_symmetry.space_group_name_H-M   'P 1'
#
loop_
_entity.id
_entity.type
_entity.pdbx_description
1 polymer ?
#
loop_
_entity_poly.entity_id
_entity_poly.type
_entity_poly.pdbx_seq_one_letter_code
_entity_poly.pdbx_strand_id
1 'polypeptide(L)'
;MLTIAIYDREGSGGIPLHEPLCELEGCVVRHDGQRLSLLEEACKVLEVCLDRYSTPAPPSDCFTVLVKRSRRSGIELVARINFVARNRRTNASVLLEHGECVGVESVHVDPHDDAATIVLQVVKQLIAKGW
;
A
#
# COMPACT_ATOMS: atom_id res chain seq x y z
N MET A 1 -3.25 -12.84 -8.03
CA MET A 1 -3.17 -11.41 -8.43
C MET A 1 -3.26 -10.57 -7.18
N LEU A 2 -2.46 -9.51 -7.10
CA LEU A 2 -2.46 -8.56 -6.00
C LEU A 2 -3.20 -7.30 -6.44
N THR A 3 -4.08 -6.79 -5.58
CA THR A 3 -4.79 -5.52 -5.76
C THR A 3 -4.42 -4.60 -4.61
N ILE A 4 -3.93 -3.39 -4.92
CA ILE A 4 -3.61 -2.34 -3.97
C ILE A 4 -4.66 -1.25 -4.15
N ALA A 5 -5.63 -1.20 -3.24
CA ALA A 5 -6.72 -0.24 -3.27
C ALA A 5 -6.43 0.90 -2.29
N ILE A 6 -6.38 2.12 -2.80
CA ILE A 6 -6.08 3.34 -2.03
C ILE A 6 -7.38 4.08 -1.80
N TYR A 7 -7.69 4.40 -0.54
CA TYR A 7 -8.90 5.09 -0.13
C TYR A 7 -8.53 6.40 0.55
N ASP A 8 -9.21 7.48 0.16
CA ASP A 8 -9.16 8.72 0.92
C ASP A 8 -9.86 8.52 2.27
N ARG A 9 -9.17 8.88 3.37
CA ARG A 9 -9.56 8.73 4.80
C ARG A 9 -9.11 7.46 5.53
N GLU A 10 -9.00 7.63 6.85
CA GLU A 10 -8.79 6.56 7.83
C GLU A 10 -10.09 5.75 7.99
N GLY A 11 -10.09 4.49 7.51
CA GLY A 11 -11.22 3.60 7.74
C GLY A 11 -11.32 3.17 9.22
N SER A 12 -12.51 3.01 9.77
CA SER A 12 -12.73 2.60 11.18
C SER A 12 -12.46 1.11 11.45
N GLY A 13 -11.39 0.54 10.90
CA GLY A 13 -11.05 -0.89 11.03
C GLY A 13 -11.70 -1.83 10.01
N GLY A 14 -12.82 -1.43 9.38
CA GLY A 14 -13.48 -2.19 8.30
C GLY A 14 -13.01 -1.84 6.88
N ILE A 15 -13.55 -2.55 5.87
CA ILE A 15 -13.44 -2.15 4.45
C ILE A 15 -14.13 -0.79 4.31
N PRO A 16 -13.47 0.24 3.76
CA PRO A 16 -14.08 1.55 3.56
C PRO A 16 -15.37 1.43 2.76
N LEU A 17 -16.43 2.11 3.21
CA LEU A 17 -17.75 2.14 2.56
C LEU A 17 -17.79 3.01 1.29
N HIS A 18 -16.67 3.66 0.95
CA HIS A 18 -16.54 4.55 -0.19
C HIS A 18 -15.69 3.90 -1.29
N GLU A 19 -15.87 4.36 -2.51
CA GLU A 19 -15.04 3.94 -3.64
C GLU A 19 -13.57 4.31 -3.39
N PRO A 20 -12.63 3.43 -3.80
CA PRO A 20 -11.22 3.74 -3.72
C PRO A 20 -10.89 4.95 -4.60
N LEU A 21 -9.97 5.77 -4.13
CA LEU A 21 -9.36 6.86 -4.89
C LEU A 21 -8.67 6.31 -6.16
N CYS A 22 -7.99 5.17 -6.02
CA CYS A 22 -7.52 4.37 -7.14
C CYS A 22 -7.28 2.91 -6.72
N GLU A 23 -7.28 2.00 -7.69
CA GLU A 23 -6.87 0.62 -7.51
C GLU A 23 -5.76 0.28 -8.50
N LEU A 24 -4.71 -0.37 -7.99
CA LEU A 24 -3.60 -0.87 -8.79
C LEU A 24 -3.59 -2.39 -8.72
N GLU A 25 -3.64 -3.04 -9.88
CA GLU A 25 -3.67 -4.49 -9.97
C GLU A 25 -2.45 -5.02 -10.71
N GLY A 26 -1.85 -6.08 -10.17
CA GLY A 26 -0.67 -6.67 -10.77
C GLY A 26 -0.37 -8.07 -10.24
N CYS A 27 0.55 -8.73 -10.93
CA CYS A 27 1.10 -10.01 -10.52
C CYS A 27 2.57 -9.99 -10.93
N VAL A 28 3.47 -10.18 -9.96
CA VAL A 28 4.90 -10.21 -10.21
C VAL A 28 5.43 -11.58 -9.79
N VAL A 29 6.13 -12.24 -10.71
CA VAL A 29 6.77 -13.53 -10.49
C VAL A 29 8.25 -13.39 -10.78
N ARG A 30 9.10 -13.99 -9.94
CA ARG A 30 10.53 -14.07 -10.22
C ARG A 30 10.78 -15.12 -11.30
N HIS A 31 11.79 -14.90 -12.15
CA HIS A 31 12.17 -15.83 -13.21
C HIS A 31 12.64 -17.20 -12.67
N ASP A 32 13.21 -17.22 -11.47
CA ASP A 32 13.67 -18.43 -10.78
C ASP A 32 12.52 -19.22 -10.10
N GLY A 33 11.28 -18.72 -10.17
CA GLY A 33 10.12 -19.32 -9.52
C GLY A 33 10.04 -19.11 -8.01
N GLN A 34 10.98 -18.39 -7.39
CA GLN A 34 10.89 -18.04 -5.98
C GLN A 34 9.75 -17.05 -5.75
N ARG A 35 9.01 -17.25 -4.65
CA ARG A 35 7.92 -16.36 -4.26
C ARG A 35 8.49 -15.10 -3.63
N LEU A 36 8.00 -13.94 -4.07
CA LEU A 36 8.21 -12.67 -3.39
C LEU A 36 7.45 -12.67 -2.07
N SER A 37 7.98 -11.97 -1.06
CA SER A 37 7.18 -11.61 0.11
C SER A 37 6.01 -10.70 -0.30
N LEU A 38 5.02 -10.53 0.57
CA LEU A 38 3.90 -9.63 0.28
C LEU A 38 4.36 -8.20 -0.02
N LEU A 39 5.28 -7.67 0.80
CA LEU A 39 5.81 -6.33 0.64
C LEU A 39 6.69 -6.21 -0.59
N GLU A 40 7.51 -7.23 -0.89
CA GLU A 40 8.30 -7.27 -2.12
C GLU A 40 7.41 -7.29 -3.39
N GLU A 41 6.35 -8.10 -3.39
CA GLU A 41 5.38 -8.15 -4.50
C GLU A 41 4.65 -6.81 -4.66
N ALA A 42 4.17 -6.23 -3.55
CA ALA A 42 3.52 -4.92 -3.56
C ALA A 42 4.45 -3.81 -4.07
N CYS A 43 5.71 -3.81 -3.63
CA CYS A 43 6.75 -2.90 -4.09
C CYS A 43 6.92 -2.97 -5.62
N LYS A 44 7.02 -4.18 -6.17
CA LYS A 44 7.19 -4.37 -7.61
C LYS A 44 5.95 -4.01 -8.41
N VAL A 45 4.75 -4.30 -7.92
CA VAL A 45 3.50 -3.85 -8.55
C VAL A 45 3.46 -2.33 -8.61
N LEU A 46 3.75 -1.65 -7.50
CA LEU A 46 3.80 -0.18 -7.43
C LEU A 46 4.84 0.41 -8.38
N GLU A 47 6.06 -0.14 -8.45
CA GLU A 47 7.10 0.32 -9.37
C GLU A 47 6.66 0.23 -10.84
N VAL A 48 6.04 -0.88 -11.24
CA VAL A 48 5.53 -1.07 -12.61
C VAL A 48 4.33 -0.17 -12.90
N CYS A 49 3.45 0.02 -11.92
CA CYS A 49 2.28 0.89 -12.08
C CYS A 49 2.68 2.37 -12.20
N LEU A 50 3.59 2.85 -11.36
CA LEU A 50 4.05 4.25 -11.37
C LEU A 50 4.84 4.63 -12.62
N ASP A 51 5.50 3.66 -13.26
CA ASP A 51 6.17 3.87 -14.55
C ASP A 51 5.16 4.11 -15.70
N ARG A 52 3.91 3.62 -15.55
CA ARG A 52 2.91 3.60 -16.62
C ARG A 52 1.71 4.51 -16.39
N TYR A 53 1.38 4.76 -15.14
CA TYR A 53 0.16 5.42 -14.73
C TYR A 53 0.46 6.46 -13.65
N SER A 54 -0.12 7.64 -13.80
CA SER A 54 -0.20 8.62 -12.72
C SER A 54 -1.34 8.24 -11.77
N THR A 55 -1.15 8.44 -10.47
CA THR A 55 -2.24 8.32 -9.50
C THR A 55 -2.62 9.70 -8.97
N PRO A 56 -3.85 9.89 -8.47
CA PRO A 56 -4.22 11.13 -7.81
C PRO A 56 -3.41 11.32 -6.52
N ALA A 57 -3.12 12.58 -6.20
CA ALA A 57 -2.64 12.95 -4.87
C ALA A 57 -3.75 12.69 -3.83
N PRO A 58 -3.39 12.23 -2.62
CA PRO A 58 -4.37 12.07 -1.55
C PRO A 58 -4.94 13.46 -1.18
N PRO A 59 -6.27 13.65 -1.20
CA PRO A 59 -6.87 14.96 -0.95
C PRO A 59 -6.91 15.30 0.55
N SER A 60 -6.64 14.32 1.41
CA SER A 60 -6.57 14.51 2.86
C SER A 60 -5.24 14.03 3.44
N ASP A 61 -4.96 14.52 4.65
CA ASP A 61 -3.80 14.16 5.46
C ASP A 61 -3.82 12.68 5.92
N CYS A 62 -4.91 11.95 5.72
CA CYS A 62 -5.02 10.55 6.13
C CYS A 62 -5.59 9.70 4.99
N PHE A 63 -4.96 8.59 4.67
CA PHE A 63 -5.52 7.66 3.69
C PHE A 63 -5.24 6.21 4.07
N THR A 64 -6.08 5.30 3.58
CA THR A 64 -5.99 3.87 3.88
C THR A 64 -5.65 3.11 2.62
N VAL A 65 -4.74 2.14 2.73
CA VAL A 65 -4.43 1.22 1.65
C VAL A 65 -4.82 -0.18 2.08
N LEU A 66 -5.61 -0.84 1.25
CA LEU A 66 -5.95 -2.25 1.39
C LEU A 66 -5.19 -3.04 0.34
N VAL A 67 -4.38 -3.99 0.79
CA VAL A 67 -3.72 -4.95 -0.08
C VAL A 67 -4.53 -6.24 -0.05
N LYS A 68 -5.09 -6.59 -1.21
CA LYS A 68 -5.95 -7.74 -1.40
C LYS A 68 -5.26 -8.75 -2.31
N ARG A 69 -5.46 -10.04 -2.06
CA ARG A 69 -5.00 -11.12 -2.93
C ARG A 69 -6.19 -11.87 -3.49
N SER A 70 -6.30 -11.90 -4.81
CA SER A 70 -7.25 -12.75 -5.51
C SER A 70 -6.66 -14.16 -5.67
N ARG A 71 -7.39 -15.15 -5.15
CA ARG A 71 -7.11 -16.59 -5.22
C ARG A 71 -8.32 -17.32 -5.81
N ARG A 72 -8.16 -18.62 -6.12
CA ARG A 72 -9.28 -19.46 -6.59
C ARG A 72 -10.47 -19.49 -5.61
N SER A 73 -10.20 -19.35 -4.31
CA SER A 73 -11.20 -19.35 -3.24
C SER A 73 -11.90 -18.00 -3.05
N GLY A 74 -11.49 -16.94 -3.76
CA GLY A 74 -12.02 -15.59 -3.60
C GLY A 74 -10.95 -14.53 -3.34
N ILE A 75 -11.39 -13.38 -2.85
CA ILE A 75 -10.54 -12.23 -2.52
C ILE A 75 -10.28 -12.22 -1.01
N GLU A 76 -9.02 -12.12 -0.64
CA GLU A 76 -8.54 -12.10 0.75
C GLU A 76 -7.84 -10.77 1.03
N LEU A 77 -8.12 -10.15 2.20
CA LEU A 77 -7.37 -8.98 2.67
C LEU A 77 -6.09 -9.47 3.36
N VAL A 78 -4.93 -9.14 2.79
CA VAL A 78 -3.63 -9.64 3.28
C VAL A 78 -2.85 -8.60 4.07
N ALA A 79 -3.09 -7.31 3.81
CA ALA A 79 -2.57 -6.23 4.62
C ALA A 79 -3.46 -4.99 4.53
N ARG A 80 -3.43 -4.18 5.58
CA ARG A 80 -3.99 -2.85 5.64
C ARG A 80 -2.91 -1.89 6.10
N ILE A 81 -2.74 -0.79 5.39
CA ILE A 81 -1.78 0.25 5.75
C ILE A 81 -2.56 1.55 5.97
N ASN A 82 -2.49 2.12 7.16
CA ASN A 82 -3.09 3.42 7.44
C ASN A 82 -1.98 4.47 7.44
N PHE A 83 -2.17 5.52 6.66
CA PHE A 83 -1.24 6.63 6.53
C PHE A 83 -1.78 7.86 7.24
N VAL A 84 -0.89 8.55 7.95
CA VAL A 84 -1.14 9.87 8.54
C VAL A 84 0.01 10.79 8.13
N ALA A 85 -0.26 11.67 7.18
CA ALA A 85 0.59 12.74 6.72
C ALA A 85 0.35 14.01 7.57
N ARG A 86 1.38 14.54 8.21
CA ARG A 86 1.37 15.84 8.89
C ARG A 86 2.70 16.54 8.69
N ASN A 87 2.71 17.83 8.42
CA ASN A 87 3.94 18.63 8.29
C ASN A 87 4.98 18.02 7.31
N ARG A 88 4.54 17.55 6.12
CA ARG A 88 5.39 16.87 5.10
C ARG A 88 6.08 15.59 5.59
N ARG A 89 5.47 14.94 6.57
CA ARG A 89 5.92 13.68 7.16
C ARG A 89 4.75 12.71 7.22
N THR A 90 4.97 11.50 6.74
CA THR A 90 3.94 10.48 6.71
C THR A 90 4.34 9.33 7.60
N ASN A 91 3.53 9.08 8.64
CA ASN A 91 3.63 7.88 9.44
C ASN A 91 2.69 6.83 8.87
N ALA A 92 3.05 5.57 8.97
CA ALA A 92 2.19 4.48 8.57
C ALA A 92 2.06 3.45 9.69
N SER A 93 0.88 2.84 9.81
CA SER A 93 0.69 1.60 10.56
C SER A 93 0.30 0.50 9.59
N VAL A 94 0.98 -0.63 9.65
CA VAL A 94 0.67 -1.81 8.83
C VAL A 94 0.03 -2.85 9.72
N LEU A 95 -1.19 -3.24 9.39
CA LEU A 95 -1.88 -4.38 9.98
C LEU A 95 -1.83 -5.54 8.98
N LEU A 96 -1.14 -6.61 9.34
CA LEU A 96 -1.07 -7.84 8.55
C LEU A 96 -2.24 -8.77 8.88
N GLU A 97 -2.50 -9.74 8.00
CA GLU A 97 -3.58 -10.73 8.14
C GLU A 97 -3.61 -11.44 9.50
N HIS A 98 -2.43 -11.69 10.11
CA HIS A 98 -2.30 -12.37 11.40
C HIS A 98 -2.52 -11.46 12.62
N GLY A 99 -2.94 -10.22 12.41
CA GLY A 99 -3.18 -9.23 13.48
C GLY A 99 -1.92 -8.54 14.00
N GLU A 100 -0.75 -8.83 13.42
CA GLU A 100 0.48 -8.10 13.71
C GLU A 100 0.36 -6.66 13.21
N CYS A 101 0.64 -5.71 14.09
CA CYS A 101 0.63 -4.28 13.79
C CYS A 101 2.05 -3.72 13.89
N VAL A 102 2.51 -3.10 12.81
CA VAL A 102 3.84 -2.53 12.69
C VAL A 102 3.73 -1.03 12.50
N GLY A 103 4.32 -0.27 13.42
CA GLY A 103 4.51 1.16 13.25
C GLY A 103 5.68 1.46 12.34
N VAL A 104 5.47 2.29 11.34
CA VAL A 104 6.51 2.79 10.44
C VAL A 104 6.80 4.24 10.80
N GLU A 105 8.04 4.50 11.19
CA GLU A 105 8.55 5.85 11.44
C GLU A 105 8.38 6.74 10.21
N SER A 106 8.07 8.02 10.46
CA SER A 106 7.93 9.10 9.49
C SER A 106 8.81 8.99 8.24
N VAL A 107 8.18 8.80 7.08
CA VAL A 107 8.78 9.03 5.76
C VAL A 107 8.59 10.49 5.37
N HIS A 108 9.61 11.12 4.77
CA HIS A 108 9.46 12.45 4.19
C HIS A 108 8.70 12.33 2.87
N VAL A 109 7.65 13.12 2.71
CA VAL A 109 6.79 13.13 1.53
C VAL A 109 6.80 14.52 0.91
N ASP A 110 6.98 14.58 -0.41
CA ASP A 110 6.85 15.84 -1.14
C ASP A 110 5.36 16.21 -1.27
N PRO A 111 4.97 17.49 -1.13
CA PRO A 111 3.59 17.91 -1.35
C PRO A 111 2.98 17.55 -2.72
N HIS A 112 3.82 17.23 -3.71
CA HIS A 112 3.40 16.81 -5.05
C HIS A 112 3.44 15.29 -5.24
N ASP A 113 3.87 14.51 -4.25
CA ASP A 113 3.86 13.06 -4.33
C ASP A 113 2.42 12.56 -4.43
N ASP A 114 2.17 11.70 -5.41
CA ASP A 114 0.88 11.05 -5.55
C ASP A 114 0.71 9.90 -4.55
N ALA A 115 -0.53 9.41 -4.40
CA ALA A 115 -0.81 8.43 -3.37
C ALA A 115 0.01 7.14 -3.55
N ALA A 116 0.18 6.64 -4.78
CA ALA A 116 0.97 5.43 -5.01
C ALA A 116 2.47 5.64 -4.74
N THR A 117 3.01 6.85 -5.00
CA THR A 117 4.40 7.20 -4.69
C THR A 117 4.64 7.17 -3.18
N ILE A 118 3.74 7.74 -2.38
CA ILE A 118 3.83 7.73 -0.91
C ILE A 118 3.80 6.28 -0.39
N VAL A 119 2.90 5.45 -0.94
CA VAL A 119 2.80 4.03 -0.57
C VAL A 119 4.10 3.29 -0.91
N LEU A 120 4.66 3.52 -2.10
CA LEU A 120 5.91 2.89 -2.51
C LEU A 120 7.07 3.25 -1.58
N GLN A 121 7.20 4.52 -1.17
CA GLN A 121 8.25 4.95 -0.25
C GLN A 121 8.15 4.24 1.11
N VAL A 122 6.94 4.12 1.66
CA VAL A 122 6.71 3.39 2.93
C VAL A 122 6.98 1.89 2.79
N VAL A 123 6.52 1.26 1.71
CA VAL A 123 6.78 -0.17 1.45
C VAL A 123 8.29 -0.44 1.33
N LYS A 124 9.04 0.43 0.64
CA LYS A 124 10.51 0.32 0.56
C LYS A 124 11.17 0.42 1.93
N GLN A 125 10.69 1.31 2.80
CA GLN A 125 11.23 1.44 4.15
C GLN A 125 10.94 0.20 5.02
N LEU A 126 9.74 -0.39 4.90
CA LEU A 126 9.38 -1.63 5.59
C LEU A 126 10.32 -2.78 5.20
N ILE A 127 10.53 -2.97 3.89
CA ILE A 127 11.47 -3.98 3.37
C ILE A 127 12.89 -3.75 3.90
N ALA A 128 13.36 -2.49 3.88
CA ALA A 128 14.69 -2.15 4.39
C ALA A 128 14.85 -2.42 5.90
N LYS A 129 13.74 -2.43 6.65
CA LYS A 129 13.70 -2.77 8.08
C LYS A 129 13.49 -4.26 8.35
N GLY A 130 13.39 -5.10 7.31
CA GLY A 130 13.27 -6.55 7.42
C GLY A 130 11.85 -7.06 7.70
N TRP A 131 10.83 -6.25 7.39
CA TRP A 131 9.42 -6.66 7.43
C TRP A 131 8.96 -7.25 6.10
#